data_AF-A0A8K0LFU2-F1
#
_entry.id   AF-A0A8K0LFU2-F1
#
_cell.length_a   1.000
_cell.length_b   1.000
_cell.length_c   1.000
_cell.angle_alpha   90.00
_cell.angle_beta   90.00
_cell.angle_gamma   90.00
#
_symmetry.space_group_name_H-M   'P 1'
#
loop_
_entity.id
_entity.type
_entity.pdbx_description
1 polymer ?
#
loop_
_entity_poly.entity_id
_entity_poly.type
_entity_poly.pdbx_seq_one_letter_code
_entity_poly.pdbx_strand_id
1 'polypeptide(L)'
;MKDANFKTLRIFISYTYQNNKDTGSVEMPDIEPQQVGKYDATQLRAIDQLMIEAQARDIKLIIALHDRYQLGCWGNDTYVTKYKLPAINCATNPASQNDVTWFYQDPSPINDYDNRLAYILQFKNELLPGAPQWKDLDKYILSPVL
;
A
#
# COMPACT_ATOMS: atom_id res chain seq x y z
N MET A 1 16.08 -6.09 -14.29
CA MET A 1 14.64 -6.32 -14.62
C MET A 1 14.46 -6.60 -16.11
N LYS A 2 14.75 -5.64 -16.99
CA LYS A 2 14.61 -5.81 -18.46
C LYS A 2 15.45 -6.97 -19.00
N ASP A 3 16.71 -7.07 -18.58
CA ASP A 3 17.62 -8.13 -19.04
C ASP A 3 17.31 -9.51 -18.45
N ALA A 4 16.45 -9.56 -17.43
CA ALA A 4 15.99 -10.78 -16.77
C ALA A 4 14.56 -11.20 -17.21
N ASN A 5 13.98 -10.53 -18.21
CA ASN A 5 12.66 -10.83 -18.80
C ASN A 5 11.50 -10.91 -17.78
N PHE A 6 11.56 -10.13 -16.70
CA PHE A 6 10.45 -10.04 -15.74
C PHE A 6 9.22 -9.38 -16.39
N LYS A 7 8.04 -9.91 -16.09
CA LYS A 7 6.74 -9.42 -16.59
C LYS A 7 5.90 -8.72 -15.53
N THR A 8 6.25 -8.91 -14.26
CA THR A 8 5.54 -8.31 -13.13
C THR A 8 6.52 -7.79 -12.07
N LEU A 9 6.10 -6.74 -11.37
CA LEU A 9 6.78 -6.20 -10.20
C LEU A 9 5.76 -6.09 -9.06
N ARG A 10 6.02 -6.74 -7.94
CA ARG A 10 5.17 -6.64 -6.75
C ARG A 10 5.67 -5.54 -5.81
N ILE A 11 4.78 -4.63 -5.42
CA ILE A 11 5.04 -3.56 -4.46
C ILE A 11 4.01 -3.60 -3.32
N PHE A 12 4.34 -2.93 -2.22
CA PHE A 12 3.44 -2.67 -1.10
C PHE A 12 3.20 -1.17 -0.97
N ILE A 13 1.98 -0.81 -0.62
CA ILE A 13 1.64 0.52 -0.11
C ILE A 13 1.81 0.47 1.41
N SER A 14 2.91 1.05 1.88
CA SER A 14 3.22 1.19 3.30
C SER A 14 4.23 2.33 3.50
N TYR A 15 4.28 2.86 4.72
CA TYR A 15 5.28 3.87 5.09
C TYR A 15 6.71 3.39 4.79
N THR A 16 7.52 4.28 4.21
CA THR A 16 8.95 4.04 3.99
C THR A 16 9.75 5.26 4.45
N TYR A 17 10.64 5.05 5.41
CA TYR A 17 11.54 6.10 5.91
C TYR A 17 12.57 6.53 4.84
N GLN A 18 13.09 7.75 4.96
CA GLN A 18 14.16 8.25 4.10
C GLN A 18 15.41 7.35 4.18
N ASN A 19 16.10 7.16 3.05
CA ASN A 19 17.32 6.36 2.94
C ASN A 19 17.16 4.93 3.49
N ASN A 20 15.95 4.36 3.39
CA ASN A 20 15.70 3.00 3.86
C ASN A 20 16.63 2.03 3.14
N LYS A 21 17.34 1.19 3.91
CA LYS A 21 18.36 0.24 3.40
C LYS A 21 19.48 0.91 2.58
N ASP A 22 19.87 2.13 2.94
CA ASP A 22 20.96 2.89 2.30
C ASP A 22 20.77 3.09 0.79
N THR A 23 19.51 3.19 0.36
CA THR A 23 19.14 3.29 -1.07
C THR A 23 19.13 4.72 -1.60
N GLY A 24 19.32 5.73 -0.75
CA GLY A 24 19.09 7.13 -1.11
C GLY A 24 17.61 7.45 -1.36
N SER A 25 16.68 6.58 -0.94
CA SER A 25 15.23 6.82 -1.10
C SER A 25 14.79 8.08 -0.35
N VAL A 26 13.80 8.78 -0.89
CA VAL A 26 13.09 9.81 -0.13
C VAL A 26 12.06 9.15 0.80
N GLU A 27 11.65 9.88 1.84
CA GLU A 27 10.56 9.44 2.69
C GLU A 27 9.26 9.35 1.89
N MET A 28 8.49 8.29 2.12
CA MET A 28 7.18 8.07 1.55
C MET A 28 6.18 7.82 2.68
N PRO A 29 5.24 8.76 2.93
CA PRO A 29 4.21 8.56 3.94
C PRO A 29 3.29 7.39 3.56
N ASP A 30 2.66 6.76 4.55
CA ASP A 30 1.52 5.88 4.29
C ASP A 30 0.33 6.69 3.75
N ILE A 31 -0.66 6.01 3.18
CA ILE A 31 -1.90 6.62 2.67
C ILE A 31 -2.68 7.33 3.78
N GLU A 32 -2.60 6.88 5.03
CA GLU A 32 -3.26 7.51 6.17
C GLU A 32 -2.22 7.83 7.24
N PRO A 33 -1.37 8.85 7.05
CA PRO A 33 -0.14 9.00 7.83
C PRO A 33 -0.39 9.50 9.27
N GLN A 34 -1.55 10.10 9.52
CA GLN A 34 -1.87 10.77 10.79
C GLN A 34 -3.15 10.25 11.42
N GLN A 35 -4.16 9.95 10.60
CA GLN A 35 -5.47 9.51 11.08
C GLN A 35 -6.19 8.67 10.02
N VAL A 36 -6.88 7.62 10.46
CA VAL A 36 -7.80 6.84 9.60
C VAL A 36 -8.85 7.77 8.98
N GLY A 37 -9.02 7.68 7.66
CA GLY A 37 -9.89 8.51 6.83
C GLY A 37 -9.30 9.87 6.42
N LYS A 38 -8.05 10.19 6.80
CA LYS A 38 -7.34 11.38 6.32
C LYS A 38 -6.20 10.97 5.39
N TYR A 39 -6.48 11.09 4.10
CA TYR A 39 -5.60 10.53 3.08
C TYR A 39 -4.49 11.48 2.62
N ASP A 40 -3.30 10.91 2.39
CA ASP A 40 -2.16 11.52 1.71
C ASP A 40 -1.86 10.74 0.42
N ALA A 41 -1.98 11.42 -0.72
CA ALA A 41 -1.79 10.79 -2.03
C ALA A 41 -0.33 10.79 -2.52
N THR A 42 0.64 11.20 -1.70
CA THR A 42 2.05 11.33 -2.11
C THR A 42 2.62 10.02 -2.62
N GLN A 43 2.37 8.92 -1.91
CA GLN A 43 2.82 7.61 -2.35
C GLN A 43 2.07 7.14 -3.62
N LEU A 44 0.78 7.45 -3.75
CA LEU A 44 0.01 7.11 -4.96
C LEU A 44 0.55 7.83 -6.20
N ARG A 45 0.89 9.12 -6.09
CA ARG A 45 1.55 9.88 -7.18
C ARG A 45 2.92 9.31 -7.56
N ALA A 46 3.69 8.85 -6.59
CA ALA A 46 4.97 8.18 -6.87
C ALA A 46 4.74 6.84 -7.61
N ILE A 47 3.68 6.12 -7.25
CA ILE A 47 3.32 4.87 -7.93
C ILE A 47 2.77 5.16 -9.34
N ASP A 48 2.04 6.25 -9.58
CA ASP A 48 1.64 6.64 -10.94
C ASP A 48 2.85 6.74 -11.87
N GLN A 49 3.91 7.42 -11.43
CA GLN A 49 5.15 7.52 -12.20
C GLN A 49 5.77 6.13 -12.43
N LEU A 50 5.81 5.29 -11.39
CA LEU A 50 6.30 3.92 -11.51
C LEU A 50 5.46 3.08 -12.48
N MET A 51 4.15 3.28 -12.55
CA MET A 51 3.27 2.60 -13.52
C MET A 51 3.68 2.93 -14.95
N ILE A 52 3.90 4.21 -15.27
CA ILE A 52 4.34 4.66 -16.60
C ILE A 52 5.68 4.02 -16.95
N GLU A 53 6.63 4.04 -16.01
CA GLU A 53 7.97 3.49 -16.22
C GLU A 53 7.96 1.97 -16.38
N ALA A 54 7.18 1.25 -15.56
CA ALA A 54 7.05 -0.19 -15.64
C ALA A 54 6.39 -0.60 -16.96
N GLN A 55 5.31 0.06 -17.36
CA GLN A 55 4.60 -0.25 -18.59
C GLN A 55 5.46 0.00 -19.83
N ALA A 56 6.26 1.07 -19.85
CA ALA A 56 7.24 1.33 -20.92
C ALA A 56 8.29 0.20 -21.07
N ARG A 57 8.40 -0.68 -20.07
CA ARG A 57 9.28 -1.85 -20.03
C ARG A 57 8.52 -3.18 -20.14
N ASP A 58 7.24 -3.15 -20.51
CA ASP A 58 6.35 -4.32 -20.59
C ASP A 58 6.23 -5.08 -19.24
N ILE A 59 6.22 -4.32 -18.14
CA ILE A 59 6.06 -4.83 -16.76
C ILE A 59 4.74 -4.31 -16.19
N LYS A 60 3.92 -5.20 -15.63
CA LYS A 60 2.75 -4.83 -14.83
C LYS A 60 3.06 -4.80 -13.34
N LEU A 61 2.41 -3.92 -12.59
CA LEU A 61 2.51 -3.87 -11.14
C LEU A 61 1.50 -4.83 -10.49
N ILE A 62 1.93 -5.54 -9.45
CA ILE A 62 1.06 -6.20 -8.48
C ILE A 62 1.15 -5.36 -7.20
N ILE A 63 0.05 -4.77 -6.76
CA ILE A 63 0.08 -3.81 -5.66
C ILE A 63 -0.65 -4.40 -4.46
N ALA A 64 0.06 -4.62 -3.36
CA ALA A 64 -0.57 -4.86 -2.06
C ALA A 64 -1.00 -3.51 -1.48
N LEU A 65 -2.33 -3.31 -1.35
CA LEU A 65 -2.93 -2.03 -0.96
C LEU A 65 -2.74 -1.69 0.53
N HIS A 66 -2.29 -2.67 1.32
CA HIS A 66 -1.92 -2.52 2.72
C HIS A 66 -1.02 -3.70 3.14
N ASP A 67 -0.18 -3.49 4.15
CA ASP A 67 0.66 -4.52 4.75
C ASP A 67 0.10 -4.92 6.12
N ARG A 68 -0.33 -6.19 6.26
CA ARG A 68 -0.85 -6.80 7.49
C ARG A 68 0.06 -6.55 8.70
N TYR A 69 1.38 -6.43 8.49
CA TYR A 69 2.33 -6.27 9.58
C TYR A 69 2.44 -4.83 10.10
N GLN A 70 1.77 -3.87 9.46
CA GLN A 70 1.58 -2.51 9.97
C GLN A 70 0.52 -2.44 11.08
N LEU A 71 -0.25 -3.51 11.28
CA LEU A 71 -1.22 -3.64 12.38
C LEU A 71 -0.56 -4.09 13.70
N GLY A 72 0.56 -3.47 14.07
CA GLY A 72 1.18 -3.66 15.39
C GLY A 72 2.24 -4.75 15.49
N CYS A 73 2.95 -5.05 14.40
CA CYS A 73 3.97 -6.11 14.37
C CYS A 73 5.35 -5.60 13.94
N TRP A 74 5.54 -5.27 12.65
CA TRP A 74 6.77 -4.61 12.15
C TRP A 74 6.57 -3.13 11.86
N GLY A 75 5.36 -2.63 12.05
CA GLY A 75 5.00 -1.23 12.02
C GLY A 75 3.73 -0.98 12.81
N ASN A 76 3.42 0.31 12.99
CA ASN A 76 2.19 0.76 13.62
C ASN A 76 1.57 1.84 12.73
N ASP A 77 0.59 1.46 11.93
CA ASP A 77 -0.22 2.44 11.19
C ASP A 77 -1.30 3.06 12.10
N THR A 78 -2.11 3.94 11.52
CA THR A 78 -3.14 4.68 12.25
C THR A 78 -4.29 3.81 12.75
N TYR A 79 -4.47 2.61 12.21
CA TYR A 79 -5.44 1.64 12.72
C TYR A 79 -5.04 1.14 14.11
N VAL A 80 -3.74 0.93 14.37
CA VAL A 80 -3.24 0.50 15.69
C VAL A 80 -3.70 1.47 16.78
N THR A 81 -3.55 2.77 16.54
CA THR A 81 -3.94 3.80 17.50
C THR A 81 -5.46 3.93 17.62
N LYS A 82 -6.19 3.98 16.49
CA LYS A 82 -7.65 4.14 16.50
C LYS A 82 -8.36 3.00 17.22
N TYR A 83 -7.93 1.77 16.93
CA TYR A 83 -8.59 0.55 17.40
C TYR A 83 -7.94 -0.07 18.62
N LYS A 84 -6.84 0.51 19.12
CA LYS A 84 -6.06 -0.02 20.24
C LYS A 84 -5.62 -1.47 19.98
N LEU A 85 -5.15 -1.74 18.77
CA LEU A 85 -4.65 -3.06 18.39
C LEU A 85 -3.42 -3.41 19.23
N PRO A 86 -3.18 -4.70 19.54
CA PRO A 86 -1.95 -5.12 20.18
C PRO A 86 -0.74 -4.70 19.32
N ALA A 87 0.23 -4.04 19.95
CA ALA A 87 1.51 -3.72 19.34
C ALA A 87 2.61 -4.52 20.04
N ILE A 88 3.22 -5.45 19.31
CA ILE A 88 4.34 -6.26 19.80
C ILE A 88 5.55 -6.08 18.89
N ASN A 89 6.75 -6.21 19.46
CA ASN A 89 7.96 -6.23 18.65
C ASN A 89 8.14 -7.61 18.00
N CYS A 90 7.74 -7.74 16.74
CA CYS A 90 7.89 -8.97 15.97
C CYS A 90 9.33 -9.29 15.53
N ALA A 91 10.31 -8.41 15.81
CA ALA A 91 11.72 -8.76 15.65
C ALA A 91 12.22 -9.67 16.78
N THR A 92 11.56 -9.64 17.95
CA THR A 92 11.95 -10.40 19.14
C THR A 92 10.87 -11.37 19.63
N ASN A 93 9.65 -11.26 19.12
CA ASN A 93 8.52 -12.11 19.48
C ASN A 93 7.90 -12.74 18.23
N PRO A 94 7.31 -13.95 18.32
CA PRO A 94 6.60 -14.55 17.19
C PRO A 94 5.43 -13.67 16.72
N ALA A 95 5.29 -13.50 15.40
CA ALA A 95 4.17 -12.75 14.82
C ALA A 95 2.79 -13.34 15.16
N SER A 96 2.71 -14.62 15.52
CA SER A 96 1.50 -15.27 16.01
C SER A 96 0.98 -14.69 17.33
N GLN A 97 1.80 -13.92 18.07
CA GLN A 97 1.36 -13.21 19.28
C GLN A 97 0.71 -11.85 18.98
N ASN A 98 0.78 -11.34 17.74
CA ASN A 98 0.06 -10.14 17.28
C ASN A 98 -1.34 -10.53 16.78
N ASP A 99 -2.25 -10.80 17.70
CA ASP A 99 -3.63 -11.15 17.37
C ASP A 99 -4.46 -9.91 17.05
N VAL A 100 -4.65 -9.65 15.76
CA VAL A 100 -5.60 -8.64 15.25
C VAL A 100 -6.74 -9.29 14.46
N THR A 101 -7.09 -10.54 14.76
CA THR A 101 -8.16 -11.26 14.06
C THR A 101 -9.46 -10.48 14.04
N TRP A 102 -9.78 -9.81 15.15
CA TRP A 102 -10.99 -9.00 15.28
C TRP A 102 -11.04 -7.80 14.33
N PHE A 103 -9.89 -7.25 13.91
CA PHE A 103 -9.83 -6.17 12.91
C PHE A 103 -10.50 -6.58 11.59
N TYR A 104 -10.46 -7.87 11.25
CA TYR A 104 -11.06 -8.44 10.03
C TYR A 104 -12.48 -8.96 10.22
N GLN A 105 -13.05 -8.80 11.41
CA GLN A 105 -14.37 -9.34 11.76
C GLN A 105 -15.33 -8.26 12.26
N ASP A 106 -14.80 -7.19 12.86
CA ASP A 106 -15.61 -6.08 13.36
C ASP A 106 -16.03 -5.15 12.21
N PRO A 107 -17.31 -4.74 12.12
CA PRO A 107 -17.78 -3.86 11.06
C PRO A 107 -17.06 -2.51 10.98
N SER A 108 -16.59 -1.96 12.10
CA SER A 108 -15.94 -0.64 12.12
C SER A 108 -14.60 -0.62 11.37
N PRO A 109 -13.58 -1.43 11.73
CA PRO A 109 -12.32 -1.49 11.00
C PRO A 109 -12.50 -1.95 9.56
N ILE A 110 -13.45 -2.86 9.29
CA ILE A 110 -13.77 -3.26 7.91
C ILE A 110 -14.23 -2.05 7.09
N ASN A 111 -15.20 -1.28 7.58
CA ASN A 111 -15.71 -0.11 6.85
C ASN A 111 -14.62 0.93 6.59
N ASP A 112 -13.74 1.19 7.56
CA ASP A 112 -12.64 2.12 7.36
C ASP A 112 -11.56 1.60 6.42
N TYR A 113 -11.29 0.30 6.45
CA TYR A 113 -10.39 -0.34 5.51
C TYR A 113 -10.97 -0.31 4.09
N ASP A 114 -12.27 -0.57 3.92
CA ASP A 114 -12.96 -0.45 2.64
C ASP A 114 -12.91 0.99 2.10
N ASN A 115 -13.03 2.00 2.96
CA ASN A 115 -12.87 3.40 2.56
C ASN A 115 -11.46 3.70 2.06
N ARG A 116 -10.42 3.16 2.72
CA ARG A 116 -9.03 3.24 2.25
C ARG A 116 -8.87 2.57 0.89
N LEU A 117 -9.39 1.37 0.70
CA LEU A 117 -9.33 0.65 -0.57
C LEU A 117 -10.05 1.42 -1.69
N ALA A 118 -11.24 1.95 -1.40
CA ALA A 118 -12.01 2.78 -2.33
C ALA A 118 -11.22 4.04 -2.72
N TYR A 119 -10.59 4.72 -1.75
CA TYR A 119 -9.75 5.89 -2.03
C TYR A 119 -8.61 5.55 -3.00
N ILE A 120 -7.87 4.47 -2.75
CA ILE A 120 -6.75 4.05 -3.60
C ILE A 120 -7.25 3.65 -5.00
N LEU A 121 -8.31 2.84 -5.10
CA LEU A 121 -8.83 2.35 -6.37
C LEU A 121 -9.48 3.44 -7.23
N GLN A 122 -10.03 4.48 -6.59
CA GLN A 122 -10.62 5.64 -7.27
C GLN A 122 -9.60 6.75 -7.57
N PHE A 123 -8.36 6.62 -7.08
CA PHE A 123 -7.29 7.55 -7.35
C PHE A 123 -7.04 7.66 -8.87
N LYS A 124 -6.89 8.89 -9.36
CA LYS A 124 -6.76 9.17 -10.79
C LYS A 124 -5.30 9.38 -11.13
N ASN A 125 -4.83 8.63 -12.13
CA ASN A 125 -3.48 8.81 -12.65
C ASN A 125 -3.45 10.00 -13.61
N GLU A 126 -3.05 11.17 -13.12
CA GLU A 126 -3.02 12.42 -13.89
C GLU A 126 -1.95 12.45 -15.00
N LEU A 127 -1.00 11.49 -14.99
CA LEU A 127 0.02 11.35 -16.03
C LEU A 127 -0.53 10.70 -17.31
N LEU A 128 -1.72 10.09 -17.23
CA LEU A 128 -2.37 9.43 -18.37
C LEU A 128 -3.46 10.32 -18.99
N PRO A 129 -3.60 10.30 -20.34
CA PRO A 129 -4.69 11.00 -21.00
C PRO A 129 -6.07 10.61 -20.43
N GLY A 130 -6.85 11.62 -20.04
CA GLY A 130 -8.19 11.43 -19.47
C GLY A 130 -8.22 11.12 -17.96
N ALA A 131 -7.07 11.07 -17.29
CA ALA A 131 -6.94 10.82 -15.85
C ALA A 131 -7.79 9.62 -15.35
N PRO A 132 -7.63 8.42 -15.96
CA PRO A 132 -8.35 7.22 -15.54
C PRO A 132 -8.10 6.85 -14.08
N GLN A 133 -9.08 6.21 -13.45
CA GLN A 133 -8.94 5.71 -12.08
C GLN A 133 -8.09 4.44 -12.07
N TRP A 134 -7.38 4.17 -10.98
CA TRP A 134 -6.52 2.99 -10.83
C TRP A 134 -7.24 1.67 -11.10
N LYS A 135 -8.50 1.56 -10.68
CA LYS A 135 -9.35 0.39 -10.97
C LYS A 135 -9.53 0.10 -12.47
N ASP A 136 -9.30 1.09 -13.33
CA ASP A 136 -9.47 1.02 -14.79
C ASP A 136 -8.12 0.84 -15.53
N LEU A 137 -7.01 0.61 -14.81
CA LEU A 137 -5.64 0.56 -15.35
C LEU A 137 -5.10 -0.88 -15.60
N ASP A 138 -5.88 -1.73 -16.25
CA ASP A 138 -5.55 -3.14 -16.55
C ASP A 138 -4.22 -3.35 -17.30
N LYS A 139 -3.79 -2.36 -18.09
CA LYS A 139 -2.50 -2.35 -18.79
C LYS A 139 -1.30 -2.12 -17.87
N TYR A 140 -1.51 -1.50 -16.72
CA TYR A 140 -0.46 -1.09 -15.78
C TYR A 140 -0.45 -1.94 -14.51
N ILE A 141 -1.63 -2.35 -14.03
CA ILE A 141 -1.83 -3.10 -12.80
C ILE A 141 -2.40 -4.47 -13.15
N LEU A 142 -1.83 -5.51 -12.56
CA LEU A 142 -2.42 -6.85 -12.57
C LEU A 142 -3.47 -6.94 -11.46
N SER A 143 -4.73 -6.75 -11.82
CA SER A 143 -5.85 -7.04 -10.91
C SER A 143 -6.01 -8.55 -10.77
N PRO A 144 -6.05 -9.12 -9.55
CA PRO A 144 -6.58 -10.46 -9.38
C PRO A 144 -8.05 -10.41 -9.79
N VAL A 145 -8.46 -11.26 -10.73
CA VAL A 145 -9.88 -11.55 -10.94
C VAL A 145 -10.34 -12.23 -9.65
N LEU A 146 -11.20 -11.53 -8.89
CA LEU A 146 -11.88 -12.09 -7.73
C LEU A 146 -12.94 -13.12 -8.17
#